data_AF-B3JED2-F1
#
_entry.id   AF-B3JED2-F1
#
_cell.length_a   1.000
_cell.length_b   1.000
_cell.length_c   1.000
_cell.angle_alpha   90.00
_cell.angle_beta   90.00
_cell.angle_gamma   90.00
#
_symmetry.space_group_name_H-M   'P 1'
#
loop_
_entity.id
_entity.type
_entity.pdbx_description
1 polymer ?
#
loop_
_entity_poly.entity_id
_entity_poly.type
_entity_poly.pdbx_seq_one_letter_code
_entity_poly.pdbx_strand_id
1 'polypeptide(L)'
;MKLYNHVVFKMGKHEAEIAPHIPEGGNWQDIPLSISDTRLDKIRETGGRTTYYGRLCWDKPSYTIATYFNRVGNGCNLHPSQCRVLSNREAARLQSFPDSFIFQGSNASQYKQIGNAVPPLLARFVASLIMPHLRGMNFVDLFAGCGGMSEGFIMSGFQLIAANEIDKSIMATNRYNHSQYAPAENFILGDITQEETKARIMEACGNTPVNVVVGGPPCQGFSYAGWRDPNDKRNQLFKDFVEMVNRLRPEFFVMENVPGILTMRKGDAIKEIIEAFTEIGYRVNVPIKLNAEEFGVPQRRKRVFIIGSLEEISIPQPSPLFYMPSVKTPNMWNLPVAITVRDAIGSLPELENGGGSLEMDYEPVQASAYDRLMYGELTFEEFYNLL
;
A
#
# COMPACT_ATOMS: atom_id res chain seq x y z
N MET A 1 2.77 20.81 -15.35
CA MET A 1 3.38 19.49 -15.05
C MET A 1 2.61 18.38 -15.74
N LYS A 2 3.14 17.16 -15.80
CA LYS A 2 2.42 16.00 -16.34
C LYS A 2 1.75 15.22 -15.21
N LEU A 3 0.50 14.81 -15.43
CA LEU A 3 -0.25 13.93 -14.55
C LEU A 3 -0.61 12.65 -15.31
N TYR A 4 -0.31 11.50 -14.70
CA TYR A 4 -0.53 10.20 -15.33
C TYR A 4 -1.61 9.39 -14.63
N ASN A 5 -2.27 8.50 -15.38
CA ASN A 5 -3.30 7.58 -14.88
C ASN A 5 -4.49 8.30 -14.19
N HIS A 6 -4.80 9.54 -14.54
CA HIS A 6 -5.98 10.25 -14.01
C HIS A 6 -7.22 9.84 -14.79
N VAL A 7 -7.63 8.59 -14.62
CA VAL A 7 -8.73 7.93 -15.35
C VAL A 7 -9.75 7.39 -14.36
N VAL A 8 -11.04 7.62 -14.64
CA VAL A 8 -12.16 7.21 -13.80
C VAL A 8 -12.90 6.03 -14.42
N PHE A 9 -13.34 5.09 -13.59
CA PHE A 9 -14.23 4.02 -14.04
C PHE A 9 -15.64 4.56 -14.33
N LYS A 10 -16.21 4.20 -15.48
CA LYS A 10 -17.58 4.57 -15.82
C LYS A 10 -18.57 3.73 -15.02
N MET A 11 -19.20 4.35 -14.02
CA MET A 11 -20.24 3.72 -13.20
C MET A 11 -21.43 3.24 -14.06
N GLY A 12 -22.06 2.14 -13.64
CA GLY A 12 -23.32 1.68 -14.24
C GLY A 12 -24.47 2.65 -13.96
N LYS A 13 -25.56 2.54 -14.72
CA LYS A 13 -26.75 3.41 -14.55
C LYS A 13 -27.27 3.44 -13.11
N HIS A 14 -27.36 2.27 -12.49
CA HIS A 14 -27.82 2.10 -11.11
C HIS A 14 -26.90 2.77 -10.08
N GLU A 15 -25.58 2.62 -10.25
CA GLU A 15 -24.60 3.28 -9.38
C GLU A 15 -24.60 4.79 -9.56
N ALA A 16 -24.81 5.28 -10.79
CA ALA A 16 -24.95 6.70 -11.09
C ALA A 16 -26.25 7.31 -10.55
N GLU A 17 -27.31 6.52 -10.38
CA GLU A 17 -28.53 6.91 -9.66
C GLU A 17 -28.30 6.99 -8.15
N ILE A 18 -27.53 6.05 -7.59
CA ILE A 18 -27.23 6.02 -6.15
C ILE A 18 -26.31 7.16 -5.71
N ALA A 19 -25.21 7.40 -6.43
CA ALA A 19 -24.12 8.26 -5.96
C ALA A 19 -24.57 9.67 -5.50
N PRO A 20 -25.46 10.40 -6.20
CA PRO A 20 -25.91 11.73 -5.81
C PRO A 20 -26.61 11.81 -4.45
N HIS A 21 -27.17 10.71 -3.95
CA HIS A 21 -27.89 10.69 -2.66
C HIS A 21 -26.97 10.62 -1.44
N ILE A 22 -25.69 10.30 -1.66
CA ILE A 22 -24.73 10.09 -0.58
C ILE A 22 -24.00 11.42 -0.38
N PRO A 23 -24.20 12.14 0.74
CA PRO A 23 -23.50 13.40 1.00
C PRO A 23 -22.02 13.15 1.34
N GLU A 24 -21.21 14.21 1.42
CA GLU A 24 -19.82 14.10 1.86
C GLU A 24 -19.72 13.38 3.21
N GLY A 25 -18.86 12.36 3.32
CA GLY A 25 -18.75 11.53 4.52
C GLY A 25 -19.93 10.58 4.77
N GLY A 26 -20.94 10.59 3.90
CA GLY A 26 -22.10 9.70 3.93
C GLY A 26 -21.79 8.27 3.46
N ASN A 27 -22.79 7.41 3.54
CA ASN A 27 -22.71 5.99 3.16
C ASN A 27 -24.06 5.42 2.72
N TRP A 28 -24.18 4.09 2.69
CA TRP A 28 -25.41 3.37 2.32
C TRP A 28 -26.68 3.79 3.10
N GLN A 29 -26.52 4.32 4.31
CA GLN A 29 -27.63 4.80 5.15
C GLN A 29 -28.33 6.03 4.57
N ASP A 30 -27.63 6.82 3.75
CA ASP A 30 -28.18 8.02 3.12
C ASP A 30 -29.00 7.72 1.85
N ILE A 31 -28.89 6.49 1.33
CA ILE A 31 -29.56 6.08 0.10
C ILE A 31 -31.06 5.86 0.39
N PRO A 32 -31.98 6.55 -0.32
CA PRO A 32 -33.42 6.42 -0.11
C PRO A 32 -33.93 4.98 -0.25
N LEU A 33 -34.98 4.65 0.51
CA LEU A 33 -35.68 3.36 0.38
C LEU A 33 -36.37 3.19 -0.97
N SER A 34 -36.64 4.28 -1.69
CA SER A 34 -37.25 4.26 -3.03
C SER A 34 -36.32 3.69 -4.11
N ILE A 35 -35.00 3.69 -3.88
CA ILE A 35 -34.04 3.07 -4.80
C ILE A 35 -33.99 1.57 -4.51
N SER A 36 -34.45 0.78 -5.47
CA SER A 36 -34.46 -0.69 -5.36
C SER A 36 -33.07 -1.27 -5.58
N ASP A 37 -32.50 -1.91 -4.55
CA ASP A 37 -31.21 -2.58 -4.63
C ASP A 37 -31.15 -3.75 -3.64
N THR A 38 -31.17 -4.98 -4.17
CA THR A 38 -31.16 -6.21 -3.37
C THR A 38 -29.94 -6.35 -2.44
N ARG A 39 -28.80 -5.73 -2.77
CA ARG A 39 -27.62 -5.71 -1.91
C ARG A 39 -27.80 -4.69 -0.79
N LEU A 40 -28.34 -3.51 -1.06
CA LEU A 40 -28.66 -2.53 -0.02
C LEU A 40 -29.70 -3.07 0.97
N ASP A 41 -30.71 -3.80 0.49
CA ASP A 41 -31.72 -4.41 1.37
C ASP A 41 -31.08 -5.40 2.34
N LYS A 42 -30.20 -6.29 1.84
CA LYS A 42 -29.41 -7.19 2.70
C LYS A 42 -28.50 -6.45 3.68
N ILE A 43 -27.91 -5.33 3.25
CA ILE A 43 -27.06 -4.51 4.12
C ILE A 43 -27.90 -3.89 5.25
N ARG A 44 -29.10 -3.37 4.94
CA ARG A 44 -30.05 -2.82 5.91
C ARG A 44 -30.49 -3.88 6.93
N GLU A 45 -30.78 -5.10 6.48
CA GLU A 45 -31.16 -6.23 7.36
C GLU A 45 -30.02 -6.67 8.30
N THR A 46 -28.79 -6.72 7.79
CA THR A 46 -27.63 -7.25 8.53
C THR A 46 -26.88 -6.20 9.35
N GLY A 47 -27.29 -4.93 9.29
CA GLY A 47 -26.65 -3.79 9.96
C GLY A 47 -25.43 -3.22 9.22
N GLY A 48 -24.96 -3.88 8.15
CA GLY A 48 -23.96 -3.34 7.23
C GLY A 48 -22.60 -2.98 7.85
N ARG A 49 -21.70 -2.46 7.02
CA ARG A 49 -20.53 -1.69 7.49
C ARG A 49 -20.75 -0.24 7.11
N THR A 50 -20.41 0.70 7.99
CA THR A 50 -20.53 2.14 7.71
C THR A 50 -19.66 2.61 6.54
N THR A 51 -18.72 1.78 6.09
CA THR A 51 -17.90 2.07 4.92
C THR A 51 -18.56 1.71 3.60
N TYR A 52 -19.60 0.88 3.55
CA TYR A 52 -20.21 0.49 2.27
C TYR A 52 -20.94 1.65 1.61
N TYR A 53 -20.82 1.76 0.28
CA TYR A 53 -21.34 2.89 -0.50
C TYR A 53 -20.85 4.23 0.07
N GLY A 54 -19.63 4.28 0.58
CA GLY A 54 -19.13 5.47 1.27
C GLY A 54 -18.69 6.57 0.30
N ARG A 55 -18.93 7.82 0.70
CA ARG A 55 -18.30 9.00 0.11
C ARG A 55 -17.20 9.54 1.01
N LEU A 56 -16.06 9.85 0.40
CA LEU A 56 -14.94 10.42 1.12
C LEU A 56 -15.33 11.77 1.76
N CYS A 57 -14.62 12.12 2.83
CA CYS A 57 -14.73 13.40 3.50
C CYS A 57 -13.42 14.14 3.28
N TRP A 58 -13.50 15.39 2.84
CA TRP A 58 -12.35 16.20 2.48
C TRP A 58 -11.38 16.36 3.65
N ASP A 59 -11.91 16.60 4.85
CA ASP A 59 -11.11 16.99 6.02
C ASP A 59 -10.70 15.79 6.90
N LYS A 60 -10.70 14.59 6.32
CA LYS A 60 -10.26 13.34 6.98
C LYS A 60 -9.36 12.54 6.05
N PRO A 61 -8.44 11.71 6.57
CA PRO A 61 -7.77 10.70 5.76
C PRO A 61 -8.79 9.74 5.14
N SER A 62 -8.50 9.20 3.96
CA SER A 62 -9.41 8.27 3.29
C SER A 62 -9.55 6.96 4.07
N TYR A 63 -10.61 6.20 3.80
CA TYR A 63 -10.61 4.78 4.17
C TYR A 63 -9.63 3.99 3.31
N THR A 64 -9.37 2.75 3.72
CA THR A 64 -8.47 1.85 2.99
C THR A 64 -8.88 1.70 1.53
N ILE A 65 -7.97 2.04 0.61
CA ILE A 65 -8.15 1.81 -0.82
C ILE A 65 -7.92 0.33 -1.10
N ALA A 66 -8.96 -0.36 -1.59
CA ALA A 66 -8.94 -1.79 -1.91
C ALA A 66 -8.94 -2.02 -3.42
N THR A 67 -8.72 -3.26 -3.87
CA THR A 67 -8.60 -3.62 -5.31
C THR A 67 -9.87 -3.41 -6.15
N TYR A 68 -10.97 -3.01 -5.53
CA TYR A 68 -12.26 -2.73 -6.17
C TYR A 68 -12.74 -1.31 -5.89
N PHE A 69 -11.82 -0.35 -5.73
CA PHE A 69 -12.17 1.06 -5.53
C PHE A 69 -12.94 1.67 -6.73
N ASN A 70 -12.97 0.96 -7.86
CA ASN A 70 -13.78 1.31 -9.02
C ASN A 70 -15.28 0.99 -8.86
N ARG A 71 -15.73 0.44 -7.73
CA ARG A 71 -17.12 0.08 -7.46
C ARG A 71 -17.68 0.88 -6.29
N VAL A 72 -18.87 1.44 -6.46
CA VAL A 72 -19.52 2.26 -5.41
C VAL A 72 -19.83 1.42 -4.17
N GLY A 73 -20.39 0.22 -4.35
CA GLY A 73 -20.85 -0.60 -3.23
C GLY A 73 -19.76 -1.23 -2.34
N ASN A 74 -18.48 -1.05 -2.67
CA ASN A 74 -17.36 -1.73 -2.01
C ASN A 74 -16.46 -0.76 -1.24
N GLY A 75 -16.89 -0.33 -0.06
CA GLY A 75 -16.12 0.61 0.74
C GLY A 75 -16.42 2.07 0.36
N CYS A 76 -15.52 2.97 0.74
CA CYS A 76 -15.72 4.41 0.65
C CYS A 76 -14.88 4.97 -0.50
N ASN A 77 -15.47 4.93 -1.70
CA ASN A 77 -14.76 5.18 -2.96
C ASN A 77 -15.33 6.34 -3.79
N LEU A 78 -16.42 6.97 -3.36
CA LEU A 78 -16.95 8.14 -4.07
C LEU A 78 -16.08 9.35 -3.76
N HIS A 79 -15.78 10.13 -4.80
CA HIS A 79 -15.10 11.42 -4.67
C HIS A 79 -15.87 12.34 -3.70
N PRO A 80 -15.22 13.19 -2.88
CA PRO A 80 -15.94 13.98 -1.88
C PRO A 80 -17.03 14.90 -2.44
N SER A 81 -16.81 15.50 -3.63
CA SER A 81 -17.74 16.45 -4.25
C SER A 81 -18.30 16.02 -5.61
N GLN A 82 -17.68 15.05 -6.29
CA GLN A 82 -18.02 14.68 -7.67
C GLN A 82 -18.83 13.38 -7.66
N CYS A 83 -19.85 13.27 -8.51
CA CYS A 83 -20.69 12.06 -8.61
C CYS A 83 -20.01 10.95 -9.43
N ARG A 84 -18.86 10.50 -8.95
CA ARG A 84 -18.04 9.43 -9.53
C ARG A 84 -17.21 8.73 -8.46
N VAL A 85 -16.69 7.56 -8.81
CA VAL A 85 -15.63 6.92 -8.03
C VAL A 85 -14.29 7.65 -8.20
N LEU A 86 -13.33 7.32 -7.34
CA LEU A 86 -11.95 7.77 -7.46
C LEU A 86 -11.34 7.41 -8.82
N SER A 87 -10.49 8.31 -9.34
CA SER A 87 -9.57 7.98 -10.43
C SER A 87 -8.42 7.10 -9.93
N ASN A 88 -7.68 6.47 -10.85
CA ASN A 88 -6.52 5.68 -10.47
C ASN A 88 -5.44 6.56 -9.81
N ARG A 89 -5.21 7.77 -10.32
CA ARG A 89 -4.28 8.75 -9.75
C ARG A 89 -4.69 9.23 -8.36
N GLU A 90 -5.97 9.53 -8.15
CA GLU A 90 -6.46 9.91 -6.81
C GLU A 90 -6.25 8.77 -5.82
N ALA A 91 -6.59 7.54 -6.20
CA ALA A 91 -6.36 6.36 -5.38
C ALA A 91 -4.86 6.14 -5.08
N ALA A 92 -3.98 6.40 -6.04
CA ALA A 92 -2.53 6.31 -5.89
C ALA A 92 -1.97 7.39 -4.95
N ARG A 93 -2.39 8.66 -5.08
CA ARG A 93 -2.02 9.73 -4.14
C ARG A 93 -2.52 9.47 -2.73
N LEU A 94 -3.70 8.87 -2.60
CA LEU A 94 -4.22 8.42 -1.30
C LEU A 94 -3.39 7.26 -0.69
N GLN A 95 -2.62 6.56 -1.51
CA GLN A 95 -1.60 5.60 -1.07
C GLN A 95 -0.19 6.18 -1.03
N SER A 96 -0.01 7.50 -1.16
CA SER A 96 1.29 8.19 -1.16
C SER A 96 2.25 7.81 -2.29
N PHE A 97 1.73 7.39 -3.44
CA PHE A 97 2.55 7.29 -4.65
C PHE A 97 2.83 8.68 -5.24
N PRO A 98 4.09 8.98 -5.61
CA PRO A 98 4.43 10.20 -6.34
C PRO A 98 3.68 10.33 -7.67
N ASP A 99 3.54 11.56 -8.15
CA ASP A 99 2.85 11.86 -9.41
C ASP A 99 3.64 11.42 -10.64
N SER A 100 4.95 11.24 -10.50
CA SER A 100 5.84 10.62 -11.49
C SER A 100 5.66 9.10 -11.60
N PHE A 101 5.02 8.44 -10.64
CA PHE A 101 4.84 6.99 -10.64
C PHE A 101 3.74 6.57 -11.62
N ILE A 102 4.07 5.83 -12.67
CA ILE A 102 3.15 5.48 -13.77
C ILE A 102 2.72 4.02 -13.67
N PHE A 103 1.41 3.78 -13.62
CA PHE A 103 0.84 2.44 -13.58
C PHE A 103 0.60 1.90 -15.00
N GLN A 104 1.16 0.72 -15.28
CA GLN A 104 1.06 0.02 -16.55
C GLN A 104 -0.07 -1.03 -16.56
N GLY A 105 -0.48 -1.44 -17.75
CA GLY A 105 -1.51 -2.47 -17.97
C GLY A 105 -2.94 -1.94 -17.97
N SER A 106 -3.91 -2.85 -18.00
CA SER A 106 -5.34 -2.49 -18.03
C SER A 106 -5.80 -1.83 -16.73
N ASN A 107 -6.87 -1.04 -16.78
CA ASN A 107 -7.47 -0.43 -15.59
C ASN A 107 -7.76 -1.47 -14.48
N ALA A 108 -8.26 -2.65 -14.84
CA ALA A 108 -8.49 -3.73 -13.90
C ALA A 108 -7.20 -4.22 -13.22
N SER A 109 -6.07 -4.24 -13.94
CA SER A 109 -4.76 -4.52 -13.36
C SER A 109 -4.31 -3.39 -12.42
N GLN A 110 -4.45 -2.13 -12.86
CA GLN A 110 -4.07 -0.96 -12.06
C GLN A 110 -4.84 -0.89 -10.72
N TYR A 111 -6.13 -1.24 -10.70
CA TYR A 111 -6.91 -1.33 -9.46
C TYR A 111 -6.32 -2.33 -8.47
N LYS A 112 -5.88 -3.50 -8.95
CA LYS A 112 -5.23 -4.52 -8.13
C LYS A 112 -3.87 -4.04 -7.61
N GLN A 113 -3.08 -3.43 -8.48
CA GLN A 113 -1.76 -2.90 -8.14
C GLN A 113 -1.86 -1.89 -7.00
N ILE A 114 -2.70 -0.86 -7.16
CA ILE A 114 -2.89 0.18 -6.15
C ILE A 114 -3.48 -0.44 -4.88
N GLY A 115 -4.59 -1.19 -4.97
CA GLY A 115 -5.27 -1.72 -3.77
C GLY A 115 -4.40 -2.64 -2.90
N ASN A 116 -3.51 -3.42 -3.51
CA ASN A 116 -2.64 -4.36 -2.81
C ASN A 116 -1.30 -3.74 -2.35
N ALA A 117 -0.93 -2.57 -2.85
CA ALA A 117 0.38 -1.98 -2.54
C ALA A 117 0.58 -1.66 -1.05
N VAL A 118 1.86 -1.61 -0.66
CA VAL A 118 2.30 -0.90 0.54
C VAL A 118 2.47 0.57 0.16
N PRO A 119 1.89 1.52 0.91
CA PRO A 119 2.09 2.95 0.66
C PRO A 119 3.59 3.32 0.71
N PRO A 120 4.14 4.06 -0.27
CA PRO A 120 5.56 4.43 -0.27
C PRO A 120 6.03 5.18 0.98
N LEU A 121 5.26 6.14 1.52
CA LEU A 121 5.65 6.83 2.76
C LEU A 121 5.66 5.91 3.98
N LEU A 122 4.81 4.88 4.00
CA LEU A 122 4.84 3.87 5.07
C LEU A 122 6.08 2.98 4.94
N ALA A 123 6.42 2.55 3.73
CA ALA A 123 7.62 1.77 3.46
C ALA A 123 8.91 2.58 3.78
N ARG A 124 8.93 3.87 3.42
CA ARG A 124 10.00 4.83 3.79
C ARG A 124 10.17 4.92 5.30
N PHE A 125 9.06 5.01 6.03
CA PHE A 125 9.11 5.03 7.49
C PHE A 125 9.73 3.73 8.05
N VAL A 126 9.33 2.56 7.53
CA VAL A 126 9.91 1.27 7.96
C VAL A 126 11.41 1.18 7.63
N ALA A 127 11.84 1.66 6.46
CA ALA A 127 13.26 1.74 6.10
C ALA A 127 14.06 2.58 7.11
N SER A 128 13.48 3.71 7.57
CA SER A 128 14.11 4.57 8.57
C SER A 128 14.35 3.89 9.93
N LEU A 129 13.56 2.86 10.28
CA LEU A 129 13.74 2.13 11.55
C LEU A 129 14.99 1.25 11.56
N ILE A 130 15.40 0.74 10.41
CA ILE A 130 16.55 -0.17 10.28
C ILE A 130 17.82 0.56 9.82
N MET A 131 17.69 1.68 9.12
CA MET A 131 18.80 2.42 8.51
C MET A 131 19.96 2.75 9.46
N PRO A 132 19.74 3.17 10.73
CA PRO A 132 20.84 3.45 11.67
C PRO A 132 21.71 2.23 12.03
N HIS A 133 21.26 1.03 11.69
CA HIS A 133 21.88 -0.22 12.07
C HIS A 133 22.53 -0.98 10.91
N LEU A 134 22.44 -0.45 9.68
CA LEU A 134 22.93 -1.11 8.47
C LEU A 134 24.36 -0.69 8.12
N ARG A 135 25.13 -1.62 7.55
CA ARG A 135 26.47 -1.34 7.00
C ARG A 135 26.44 -0.92 5.53
N GLY A 136 25.31 -1.12 4.86
CA GLY A 136 25.06 -0.72 3.48
C GLY A 136 23.56 -0.62 3.21
N MET A 137 23.18 -0.04 2.08
CA MET A 137 21.78 0.26 1.77
C MET A 137 21.26 -0.53 0.56
N ASN A 138 21.90 -1.63 0.20
CA ASN A 138 21.45 -2.44 -0.92
C ASN A 138 20.32 -3.37 -0.49
N PHE A 139 19.27 -3.50 -1.30
CA PHE A 139 18.14 -4.35 -0.95
C PHE A 139 17.55 -5.14 -2.12
N VAL A 140 16.84 -6.20 -1.78
CA VAL A 140 16.05 -7.03 -2.70
C VAL A 140 14.58 -6.99 -2.28
N ASP A 141 13.66 -6.78 -3.22
CA ASP A 141 12.21 -6.77 -2.99
C ASP A 141 11.57 -8.04 -3.57
N LEU A 142 11.07 -8.91 -2.69
CA LEU A 142 10.38 -10.15 -3.05
C LEU A 142 8.87 -9.95 -2.96
N PHE A 143 8.11 -10.55 -3.89
CA PHE A 143 6.68 -10.27 -4.02
C PHE A 143 6.42 -8.76 -4.18
N ALA A 144 7.26 -8.10 -4.98
CA ALA A 144 7.40 -6.66 -5.01
C ALA A 144 6.13 -5.92 -5.46
N GLY A 145 5.20 -6.62 -6.11
CA GLY A 145 4.00 -6.01 -6.66
C GLY A 145 4.37 -4.89 -7.64
N CYS A 146 3.58 -3.82 -7.63
CA CYS A 146 3.90 -2.65 -8.45
C CYS A 146 5.13 -1.90 -7.94
N GLY A 147 5.67 -2.24 -6.76
CA GLY A 147 6.89 -1.66 -6.19
C GLY A 147 6.64 -0.51 -5.20
N GLY A 148 5.49 -0.48 -4.50
CA GLY A 148 5.25 0.51 -3.43
C GLY A 148 6.22 0.38 -2.24
N MET A 149 6.65 -0.85 -1.92
CA MET A 149 7.72 -1.07 -0.93
C MET A 149 9.07 -0.59 -1.47
N SER A 150 9.44 -0.99 -2.68
CA SER A 150 10.64 -0.52 -3.39
C SER A 150 10.75 1.00 -3.40
N GLU A 151 9.70 1.70 -3.84
CA GLU A 151 9.65 3.16 -3.91
C GLU A 151 9.94 3.81 -2.55
N GLY A 152 9.34 3.32 -1.47
CA GLY A 152 9.59 3.85 -0.13
C GLY A 152 11.02 3.64 0.36
N PHE A 153 11.63 2.50 0.07
CA PHE A 153 13.04 2.25 0.39
C PHE A 153 13.97 3.16 -0.43
N ILE A 154 13.68 3.33 -1.72
CA ILE A 154 14.41 4.24 -2.62
C ILE A 154 14.31 5.70 -2.13
N MET A 155 13.14 6.15 -1.67
CA MET A 155 12.97 7.47 -1.04
C MET A 155 13.89 7.67 0.18
N SER A 156 14.27 6.60 0.87
CA SER A 156 15.23 6.62 1.97
C SER A 156 16.69 6.47 1.53
N GLY A 157 16.99 6.44 0.23
CA GLY A 157 18.34 6.32 -0.31
C GLY A 157 18.83 4.88 -0.52
N PHE A 158 17.97 3.87 -0.33
CA PHE A 158 18.34 2.47 -0.56
C PHE A 158 18.53 2.18 -2.06
N GLN A 159 19.43 1.26 -2.35
CA GLN A 159 19.80 0.85 -3.70
C GLN A 159 19.15 -0.49 -4.04
N LEU A 160 18.21 -0.48 -4.98
CA LEU A 160 17.51 -1.68 -5.42
C LEU A 160 18.48 -2.57 -6.22
N ILE A 161 18.74 -3.78 -5.73
CA ILE A 161 19.49 -4.79 -6.47
C ILE A 161 18.56 -5.51 -7.44
N ALA A 162 17.48 -6.09 -6.91
CA ALA A 162 16.58 -6.96 -7.65
C ALA A 162 15.16 -6.91 -7.08
N ALA A 163 14.18 -7.12 -7.95
CA ALA A 163 12.78 -7.23 -7.59
C ALA A 163 12.16 -8.48 -8.22
N ASN A 164 11.41 -9.26 -7.46
CA ASN A 164 10.67 -10.43 -7.96
C ASN A 164 9.15 -10.23 -7.86
N GLU A 165 8.45 -10.53 -8.95
CA GLU A 165 6.99 -10.50 -9.07
C GLU A 165 6.54 -11.56 -10.08
N ILE A 166 5.40 -12.21 -9.83
CA ILE A 166 4.87 -13.30 -10.65
C ILE A 166 3.98 -12.78 -11.79
N ASP A 167 3.27 -11.68 -11.57
CA ASP A 167 2.36 -11.09 -12.56
C ASP A 167 3.11 -10.17 -13.52
N LYS A 168 3.10 -10.53 -14.81
CA LYS A 168 3.76 -9.77 -15.88
C LYS A 168 3.29 -8.32 -16.00
N SER A 169 2.00 -8.06 -15.83
CA SER A 169 1.45 -6.71 -15.93
C SER A 169 1.87 -5.85 -14.76
N ILE A 170 1.96 -6.43 -13.57
CA ILE A 170 2.38 -5.74 -12.35
C ILE A 170 3.90 -5.49 -12.38
N MET A 171 4.69 -6.48 -12.79
CA MET A 171 6.13 -6.34 -12.97
C MET A 171 6.48 -5.25 -14.00
N ALA A 172 5.67 -5.08 -15.05
CA ALA A 172 5.85 -3.99 -16.01
C ALA A 172 5.77 -2.60 -15.36
N THR A 173 4.86 -2.39 -14.41
CA THR A 173 4.79 -1.15 -13.62
C THR A 173 6.04 -0.97 -12.76
N ASN A 174 6.43 -2.01 -12.02
CA ASN A 174 7.59 -1.94 -11.13
C ASN A 174 8.86 -1.58 -11.93
N ARG A 175 9.13 -2.33 -13.01
CA ARG A 175 10.27 -2.07 -13.90
C ARG A 175 10.23 -0.68 -14.53
N TYR A 176 9.06 -0.21 -14.97
CA TYR A 176 8.95 1.11 -15.59
C TYR A 176 9.42 2.22 -14.63
N ASN A 177 8.94 2.18 -13.38
CA ASN A 177 9.24 3.23 -12.40
C ASN A 177 10.63 3.12 -11.79
N HIS A 178 11.21 1.93 -11.70
CA HIS A 178 12.49 1.72 -11.01
C HIS A 178 13.67 1.39 -11.93
N SER A 179 13.50 1.44 -13.26
CA SER A 179 14.57 1.11 -14.23
C SER A 179 15.79 2.03 -14.19
N GLN A 180 15.68 3.20 -13.56
CA GLN A 180 16.83 4.08 -13.30
C GLN A 180 17.70 3.62 -12.13
N TYR A 181 17.17 2.75 -11.26
CA TYR A 181 17.86 2.28 -10.05
C TYR A 181 18.44 0.87 -10.21
N ALA A 182 17.84 0.04 -11.07
CA ALA A 182 18.29 -1.31 -11.32
C ALA A 182 18.23 -1.67 -12.82
N PRO A 183 19.14 -2.51 -13.33
CA PRO A 183 19.07 -3.01 -14.69
C PRO A 183 17.76 -3.76 -14.98
N ALA A 184 17.32 -3.72 -16.23
CA ALA A 184 16.08 -4.32 -16.70
C ALA A 184 15.94 -5.82 -16.37
N GLU A 185 17.05 -6.54 -16.44
CA GLU A 185 17.21 -7.97 -16.18
C GLU A 185 17.04 -8.33 -14.70
N ASN A 186 17.26 -7.37 -13.79
CA ASN A 186 17.12 -7.54 -12.34
C ASN A 186 15.66 -7.42 -11.86
N PHE A 187 14.73 -7.17 -12.78
CA PHE A 187 13.30 -7.30 -12.55
C PHE A 187 12.85 -8.71 -12.94
N ILE A 188 12.99 -9.65 -11.99
CA ILE A 188 12.79 -11.08 -12.19
C ILE A 188 11.29 -11.41 -12.17
N LEU A 189 10.69 -11.46 -13.37
CA LEU A 189 9.38 -12.06 -13.59
C LEU A 189 9.48 -13.59 -13.38
N GLY A 190 8.76 -14.12 -12.39
CA GLY A 190 8.75 -15.56 -12.11
C GLY A 190 8.06 -15.92 -10.80
N ASP A 191 7.60 -17.18 -10.71
CA ASP A 191 7.09 -17.77 -9.47
C ASP A 191 8.26 -18.10 -8.55
N ILE A 192 8.33 -17.45 -7.39
CA ILE A 192 9.40 -17.62 -6.42
C ILE A 192 9.51 -19.05 -5.89
N THR A 193 8.46 -19.88 -5.98
CA THR A 193 8.52 -21.29 -5.57
C THR A 193 9.42 -22.13 -6.46
N GLN A 194 9.78 -21.63 -7.64
CA GLN A 194 10.62 -22.32 -8.62
C GLN A 194 12.10 -21.99 -8.39
N GLU A 195 12.95 -23.03 -8.41
CA GLU A 195 14.40 -22.88 -8.25
C GLU A 195 15.02 -21.98 -9.32
N GLU A 196 14.51 -22.02 -10.56
CA GLU A 196 14.95 -21.13 -11.63
C GLU A 196 14.77 -19.65 -11.28
N THR A 197 13.63 -19.29 -10.67
CA THR A 197 13.36 -17.92 -10.21
C THR A 197 14.33 -17.54 -9.09
N LYS A 198 14.53 -18.43 -8.10
CA LYS A 198 15.47 -18.22 -6.99
C LYS A 198 16.90 -18.01 -7.52
N ALA A 199 17.34 -18.85 -8.46
CA ALA A 199 18.65 -18.76 -9.08
C ALA A 199 18.86 -17.42 -9.82
N ARG A 200 17.86 -16.96 -10.58
CA ARG A 200 17.91 -15.65 -11.25
C ARG A 200 17.99 -14.48 -10.26
N ILE A 201 17.33 -14.57 -9.10
CA ILE A 201 17.48 -13.56 -8.03
C ILE A 201 18.91 -13.56 -7.48
N MET A 202 19.49 -14.74 -7.23
CA MET A 202 20.87 -14.87 -6.77
C MET A 202 21.87 -14.33 -7.81
N GLU A 203 21.65 -14.64 -9.10
CA GLU A 203 22.47 -14.15 -10.21
C GLU A 203 22.43 -12.62 -10.31
N ALA A 204 21.25 -12.01 -10.19
CA ALA A 204 21.08 -10.55 -10.18
C ALA A 204 21.82 -9.87 -9.01
N CYS A 205 21.96 -10.55 -7.87
CA CYS A 205 22.76 -10.06 -6.75
C CYS A 205 24.26 -10.18 -7.04
N GLY A 206 24.70 -11.27 -7.68
CA GLY A 206 26.11 -11.54 -7.98
C GLY A 206 26.97 -11.46 -6.72
N ASN A 207 27.99 -10.60 -6.74
CA ASN A 207 28.86 -10.33 -5.58
C ASN A 207 28.43 -9.10 -4.76
N THR A 208 27.31 -8.47 -5.13
CA THR A 208 26.81 -7.28 -4.42
C THR A 208 26.28 -7.71 -3.06
N PRO A 209 26.80 -7.17 -1.94
CA PRO A 209 26.27 -7.47 -0.62
C PRO A 209 24.81 -7.02 -0.53
N VAL A 210 23.93 -7.93 -0.11
CA VAL A 210 22.52 -7.65 0.14
C VAL A 210 22.38 -7.29 1.61
N ASN A 211 22.01 -6.05 1.92
CA ASN A 211 21.88 -5.60 3.32
C ASN A 211 20.46 -5.85 3.85
N VAL A 212 19.45 -5.73 2.98
CA VAL A 212 18.05 -5.92 3.36
C VAL A 212 17.30 -6.77 2.33
N VAL A 213 16.46 -7.68 2.80
CA VAL A 213 15.42 -8.31 1.97
C VAL A 213 14.06 -7.87 2.46
N VAL A 214 13.26 -7.28 1.57
CA VAL A 214 11.89 -6.83 1.87
C VAL A 214 10.88 -7.66 1.09
N GLY A 215 9.64 -7.76 1.58
CA GLY A 215 8.58 -8.35 0.78
C GLY A 215 7.27 -8.57 1.53
N GLY A 216 6.20 -8.73 0.77
CA GLY A 216 4.84 -8.99 1.28
C GLY A 216 4.27 -10.29 0.75
N PRO A 217 4.76 -11.47 1.21
CA PRO A 217 4.24 -12.76 0.72
C PRO A 217 2.73 -12.85 0.97
N PRO A 218 1.94 -13.21 -0.05
CA PRO A 218 0.49 -13.11 0.02
C PRO A 218 -0.08 -14.10 1.03
N CYS A 219 -0.97 -13.60 1.88
CA CYS A 219 -1.70 -14.38 2.88
C CYS A 219 -3.05 -14.86 2.29
N GLN A 220 -3.05 -15.43 1.08
CA GLN A 220 -4.29 -15.63 0.29
C GLN A 220 -5.14 -16.86 0.65
N GLY A 221 -4.67 -17.80 1.45
CA GLY A 221 -5.54 -18.88 1.98
C GLY A 221 -6.38 -18.46 3.19
N PHE A 222 -6.50 -17.16 3.49
CA PHE A 222 -6.95 -16.67 4.80
C PHE A 222 -8.10 -15.64 4.73
N SER A 223 -9.04 -15.81 3.79
CA SER A 223 -10.35 -15.13 3.88
C SER A 223 -11.35 -15.99 4.68
N TYR A 224 -12.29 -15.34 5.38
CA TYR A 224 -13.33 -15.97 6.21
C TYR A 224 -14.13 -17.09 5.50
N ALA A 225 -14.11 -17.15 4.17
CA ALA A 225 -14.87 -18.11 3.35
C ALA A 225 -14.06 -19.33 2.85
N GLY A 226 -12.73 -19.33 2.95
CA GLY A 226 -11.85 -20.36 2.36
C GLY A 226 -11.28 -21.38 3.35
N TRP A 227 -11.89 -21.52 4.53
CA TRP A 227 -11.43 -22.45 5.55
C TRP A 227 -11.47 -23.90 5.04
N ARG A 228 -10.29 -24.55 4.88
CA ARG A 228 -10.00 -25.95 5.34
C ARG A 228 -8.86 -26.71 4.65
N ASP A 229 -8.02 -26.14 3.78
CA ASP A 229 -6.88 -26.91 3.24
C ASP A 229 -5.51 -26.51 3.83
N PRO A 230 -4.99 -27.25 4.84
CA PRO A 230 -3.61 -27.07 5.32
C PRO A 230 -2.54 -27.39 4.27
N ASN A 231 -2.90 -28.01 3.14
CA ASN A 231 -2.00 -28.27 2.00
C ASN A 231 -2.09 -27.18 0.90
N ASP A 232 -2.87 -26.11 1.09
CA ASP A 232 -2.88 -24.99 0.13
C ASP A 232 -1.47 -24.37 0.06
N LYS A 233 -0.80 -24.58 -1.08
CA LYS A 233 0.56 -24.09 -1.36
C LYS A 233 0.69 -22.58 -1.12
N ARG A 234 -0.40 -21.81 -1.27
CA ARG A 234 -0.42 -20.35 -1.05
C ARG A 234 -0.18 -19.96 0.42
N ASN A 235 -0.45 -20.87 1.36
CA ASN A 235 -0.18 -20.65 2.78
C ASN A 235 1.28 -20.88 3.16
N GLN A 236 2.11 -21.31 2.20
CA GLN A 236 3.52 -21.65 2.42
C GLN A 236 4.47 -20.65 1.75
N LEU A 237 3.99 -19.64 1.03
CA LEU A 237 4.84 -18.66 0.33
C LEU A 237 5.76 -17.85 1.26
N PHE A 238 5.42 -17.74 2.55
CA PHE A 238 6.34 -17.18 3.54
C PHE A 238 7.60 -18.04 3.72
N LYS A 239 7.53 -19.36 3.47
CA LYS A 239 8.68 -20.26 3.55
C LYS A 239 9.66 -19.99 2.41
N ASP A 240 9.18 -19.71 1.20
CA ASP A 240 10.04 -19.27 0.10
C ASP A 240 10.70 -17.91 0.38
N PHE A 241 9.98 -17.01 1.08
CA PHE A 241 10.59 -15.77 1.59
C PHE A 241 11.71 -16.06 2.60
N VAL A 242 11.46 -16.91 3.60
CA VAL A 242 12.46 -17.34 4.60
C VAL A 242 13.65 -18.02 3.90
N GLU A 243 13.40 -18.86 2.91
CA GLU A 243 14.44 -19.54 2.15
C GLU A 243 15.33 -18.55 1.39
N MET A 244 14.75 -17.54 0.73
CA MET A 244 15.53 -16.50 0.06
C MET A 244 16.31 -15.65 1.05
N VAL A 245 15.74 -15.32 2.22
CA VAL A 245 16.50 -14.67 3.31
C VAL A 245 17.67 -15.56 3.75
N ASN A 246 17.47 -16.87 3.88
CA ASN A 246 18.56 -17.79 4.23
C ASN A 246 19.65 -17.88 3.16
N ARG A 247 19.29 -17.80 1.86
CA ARG A 247 20.26 -17.83 0.75
C ARG A 247 21.04 -16.52 0.64
N LEU A 248 20.34 -15.38 0.73
CA LEU A 248 20.92 -14.04 0.56
C LEU A 248 21.64 -13.55 1.82
N ARG A 249 21.29 -14.08 3.00
CA ARG A 249 21.86 -13.74 4.30
C ARG A 249 21.93 -12.21 4.56
N PRO A 250 20.84 -11.44 4.35
CA PRO A 250 20.87 -10.01 4.58
C PRO A 250 21.07 -9.66 6.07
N GLU A 251 21.57 -8.46 6.36
CA GLU A 251 21.64 -7.95 7.75
C GLU A 251 20.25 -7.91 8.39
N PHE A 252 19.25 -7.49 7.61
CA PHE A 252 17.85 -7.42 8.00
C PHE A 252 16.91 -8.06 6.97
N PHE A 253 15.78 -8.58 7.45
CA PHE A 253 14.62 -8.78 6.60
C PHE A 253 13.44 -7.94 7.11
N VAL A 254 12.57 -7.53 6.19
CA VAL A 254 11.31 -6.85 6.48
C VAL A 254 10.18 -7.58 5.74
N MET A 255 9.34 -8.28 6.50
CA MET A 255 8.17 -8.95 5.96
C MET A 255 6.90 -8.18 6.31
N GLU A 256 6.21 -7.68 5.29
CA GLU A 256 4.93 -6.98 5.43
C GLU A 256 3.74 -7.95 5.40
N ASN A 257 2.69 -7.63 6.17
CA ASN A 257 1.41 -8.30 6.02
C ASN A 257 0.21 -7.48 6.57
N VAL A 258 -0.99 -8.04 6.38
CA VAL A 258 -2.22 -7.52 6.96
C VAL A 258 -2.34 -7.87 8.45
N PRO A 259 -3.00 -7.05 9.28
CA PRO A 259 -3.12 -7.28 10.73
C PRO A 259 -3.72 -8.63 11.14
N GLY A 260 -4.52 -9.25 10.28
CA GLY A 260 -5.14 -10.56 10.54
C GLY A 260 -4.12 -11.66 10.83
N ILE A 261 -2.87 -11.53 10.33
CA ILE A 261 -1.79 -12.51 10.54
C ILE A 261 -1.51 -12.77 12.03
N LEU A 262 -1.67 -11.76 12.88
CA LEU A 262 -1.38 -11.84 14.31
C LEU A 262 -2.37 -12.70 15.09
N THR A 263 -3.62 -12.76 14.61
CA THR A 263 -4.71 -13.53 15.25
C THR A 263 -5.00 -14.84 14.53
N MET A 264 -4.37 -15.05 13.38
CA MET A 264 -4.60 -16.18 12.50
C MET A 264 -4.23 -17.50 13.19
N ARG A 265 -5.07 -18.53 13.05
CA ARG A 265 -4.92 -19.81 13.77
C ARG A 265 -4.68 -19.58 15.28
N LYS A 266 -5.43 -18.66 15.90
CA LYS A 266 -5.27 -18.26 17.31
C LYS A 266 -3.85 -17.79 17.68
N GLY A 267 -3.12 -17.23 16.71
CA GLY A 267 -1.76 -16.74 16.87
C GLY A 267 -0.67 -17.76 16.50
N ASP A 268 -1.01 -18.98 16.09
CA ASP A 268 -0.01 -19.99 15.75
C ASP A 268 0.74 -19.65 14.45
N ALA A 269 0.11 -18.93 13.54
CA ALA A 269 0.76 -18.56 12.28
C ALA A 269 1.94 -17.60 12.46
N ILE A 270 1.80 -16.59 13.34
CA ILE A 270 2.89 -15.66 13.60
C ILE A 270 4.03 -16.35 14.36
N LYS A 271 3.73 -17.31 15.24
CA LYS A 271 4.74 -18.13 15.92
C LYS A 271 5.54 -18.97 14.91
N GLU A 272 4.86 -19.67 14.00
CA GLU A 272 5.50 -20.46 12.95
C GLU A 272 6.43 -19.61 12.07
N ILE A 273 6.04 -18.38 11.73
CA ILE A 273 6.89 -17.45 10.97
C ILE A 273 8.14 -17.05 11.79
N ILE A 274 7.96 -16.67 13.06
CA ILE A 274 9.07 -16.27 13.94
C ILE A 274 10.04 -17.45 14.15
N GLU A 275 9.51 -18.65 14.38
CA GLU A 275 10.28 -19.88 14.52
C GLU A 275 11.09 -20.17 13.25
N ALA A 276 10.49 -20.09 12.06
CA ALA A 276 11.18 -20.33 10.80
C ALA A 276 12.37 -19.38 10.57
N PHE A 277 12.25 -18.09 10.94
CA PHE A 277 13.37 -17.16 10.89
C PHE A 277 14.42 -17.43 11.98
N THR A 278 13.99 -17.85 13.17
CA THR A 278 14.89 -18.20 14.27
C THR A 278 15.74 -19.42 13.93
N GLU A 279 15.16 -20.42 13.25
CA GLU A 279 15.86 -21.63 12.79
C GLU A 279 16.99 -21.34 11.81
N ILE A 280 16.86 -20.29 10.97
CA ILE A 280 17.92 -19.83 10.08
C ILE A 280 18.84 -18.78 10.74
N GLY A 281 18.73 -18.59 12.07
CA GLY A 281 19.64 -17.78 12.86
C GLY A 281 19.33 -16.29 12.93
N TYR A 282 18.12 -15.86 12.56
CA TYR A 282 17.69 -14.46 12.74
C TYR A 282 17.00 -14.26 14.08
N ARG A 283 17.19 -13.08 14.67
CA ARG A 283 16.40 -12.62 15.82
C ARG A 283 15.27 -11.74 15.32
N VAL A 284 14.04 -12.08 15.68
CA VAL A 284 12.84 -11.38 15.21
C VAL A 284 12.35 -10.43 16.30
N ASN A 285 12.16 -9.16 15.94
CA ASN A 285 11.58 -8.16 16.83
C ASN A 285 10.08 -8.42 17.05
N VAL A 286 9.53 -7.83 18.12
CA VAL A 286 8.07 -7.84 18.33
C VAL A 286 7.39 -7.22 17.09
N PRO A 287 6.42 -7.91 16.45
CA PRO A 287 5.79 -7.41 15.24
C PRO A 287 5.25 -5.99 15.41
N ILE A 288 5.66 -5.10 14.50
CA ILE A 288 5.32 -3.69 14.55
C ILE A 288 3.99 -3.47 13.84
N LYS A 289 3.04 -2.80 14.50
CA LYS A 289 1.73 -2.48 13.90
C LYS A 289 1.67 -0.99 13.62
N LEU A 290 1.46 -0.62 12.37
CA LEU A 290 1.39 0.77 11.95
C LEU A 290 0.00 1.10 11.39
N ASN A 291 -0.50 2.28 11.74
CA ASN A 291 -1.61 2.91 11.04
C ASN A 291 -1.00 3.95 10.08
N ALA A 292 -1.20 3.79 8.77
CA ALA A 292 -0.50 4.58 7.77
C ALA A 292 -0.73 6.10 7.90
N GLU A 293 -1.91 6.51 8.39
CA GLU A 293 -2.27 7.90 8.65
C GLU A 293 -1.41 8.58 9.73
N GLU A 294 -0.75 7.80 10.60
CA GLU A 294 0.17 8.29 11.62
C GLU A 294 1.57 8.58 11.05
N PHE A 295 1.82 8.24 9.78
CA PHE A 295 3.14 8.33 9.12
C PHE A 295 3.08 9.09 7.79
N GLY A 296 2.10 9.99 7.63
CA GLY A 296 2.01 10.92 6.51
C GLY A 296 1.26 10.39 5.29
N VAL A 297 0.68 9.18 5.37
CA VAL A 297 -0.17 8.64 4.31
C VAL A 297 -1.61 9.15 4.51
N PRO A 298 -2.27 9.76 3.51
CA PRO A 298 -3.64 10.27 3.61
C PRO A 298 -4.72 9.18 3.60
N GLN A 299 -4.48 8.06 4.29
CA GLN A 299 -5.34 6.88 4.30
C GLN A 299 -5.23 6.12 5.62
N ARG A 300 -6.39 5.76 6.16
CA ARG A 300 -6.53 4.83 7.28
C ARG A 300 -6.25 3.40 6.81
N ARG A 301 -5.01 2.96 6.93
CA ARG A 301 -4.55 1.63 6.50
C ARG A 301 -3.65 1.01 7.56
N LYS A 302 -4.11 -0.09 8.14
CA LYS A 302 -3.35 -0.84 9.15
C LYS A 302 -2.46 -1.88 8.48
N ARG A 303 -1.21 -1.98 8.93
CA ARG A 303 -0.23 -2.98 8.49
C ARG A 303 0.62 -3.50 9.63
N VAL A 304 1.16 -4.69 9.41
CA VAL A 304 2.07 -5.36 10.33
C VAL A 304 3.38 -5.59 9.61
N PHE A 305 4.48 -5.29 10.28
CA PHE A 305 5.83 -5.52 9.81
C PHE A 305 6.53 -6.46 10.78
N ILE A 306 7.06 -7.55 10.25
CA ILE A 306 7.90 -8.50 10.96
C ILE A 306 9.33 -8.20 10.52
N ILE A 307 10.15 -7.72 11.45
CA ILE A 307 11.52 -7.30 11.18
C ILE A 307 12.46 -8.17 12.00
N GLY A 308 13.45 -8.77 11.36
CA GLY A 308 14.49 -9.51 12.05
C GLY A 308 15.87 -9.22 11.50
N SER A 309 16.88 -9.49 12.33
CA SER A 309 18.29 -9.21 12.04
C SER A 309 19.18 -10.39 12.42
N LEU A 310 20.33 -10.48 11.76
CA LEU A 310 21.37 -11.45 12.14
C LEU A 310 22.02 -11.11 13.49
N GLU A 311 22.19 -9.82 13.75
CA GLU A 311 22.72 -9.31 15.01
C GLU A 311 21.60 -9.06 16.02
N GLU A 312 21.98 -8.93 17.30
CA GLU A 312 21.06 -8.62 18.39
C GLU A 312 20.70 -7.14 18.39
N ILE A 313 19.73 -6.78 17.53
CA ILE A 313 19.26 -5.41 17.37
C ILE A 313 17.79 -5.33 17.76
N SER A 314 17.50 -4.48 18.75
CA SER A 314 16.15 -4.20 19.20
C SER A 314 15.60 -2.98 18.51
N ILE A 315 14.49 -3.14 17.79
CA ILE A 315 13.73 -2.05 17.18
C ILE A 315 12.52 -1.76 18.07
N PRO A 316 12.45 -0.58 18.72
CA PRO A 316 11.32 -0.24 19.58
C PRO A 316 10.05 -0.04 18.76
N GLN A 317 8.88 -0.14 19.42
CA GLN A 317 7.63 0.25 18.79
C GLN A 317 7.66 1.75 18.50
N PRO A 318 7.46 2.17 17.25
CA PRO A 318 7.60 3.57 16.87
C PRO A 318 6.47 4.44 17.43
N SER A 319 6.79 5.70 17.70
CA SER A 319 5.79 6.75 17.95
C SER A 319 5.24 7.31 16.64
N PRO A 320 3.98 7.77 16.63
CA PRO A 320 3.38 8.41 15.45
C PRO A 320 4.08 9.72 15.12
N LEU A 321 4.13 10.06 13.82
CA LEU A 321 4.57 11.37 13.33
C LEU A 321 3.39 12.33 13.13
N PHE A 322 2.20 11.79 12.93
CA PHE A 322 0.97 12.55 12.73
C PHE A 322 -0.11 12.06 13.69
N TYR A 323 -1.03 12.94 14.07
CA TYR A 323 -2.19 12.54 14.87
C TYR A 323 -3.49 12.78 14.12
N MET A 324 -4.47 11.90 14.33
CA MET A 324 -5.83 12.12 13.87
C MET A 324 -6.66 12.72 15.01
N PRO A 325 -7.19 13.96 14.86
CA PRO A 325 -8.04 14.56 15.87
C PRO A 325 -9.24 13.68 16.19
N SER A 326 -9.50 13.46 17.47
CA SER A 326 -10.72 12.81 17.94
C SER A 326 -11.19 13.45 19.25
N VAL A 327 -12.47 13.33 19.55
CA VAL A 327 -13.05 13.82 20.82
C VAL A 327 -12.31 13.26 22.05
N LYS A 328 -11.70 12.07 21.93
CA LYS A 328 -10.96 11.39 23.01
C LYS A 328 -9.46 11.70 23.05
N THR A 329 -8.93 12.32 22.00
CA THR A 329 -7.48 12.60 21.84
C THR A 329 -7.28 14.02 21.31
N PRO A 330 -7.62 15.06 22.09
CA PRO A 330 -7.22 16.44 21.76
C PRO A 330 -5.69 16.52 21.72
N ASN A 331 -5.10 17.20 20.73
CA ASN A 331 -3.66 17.15 20.38
C ASN A 331 -2.75 17.07 21.62
N MET A 332 -2.29 15.87 21.96
CA MET A 332 -1.53 15.61 23.19
C MET A 332 -0.01 15.73 22.99
N TRP A 333 0.47 15.91 21.75
CA TRP A 333 1.84 15.59 21.38
C TRP A 333 2.54 16.64 20.49
N ASN A 334 1.92 17.81 20.26
CA ASN A 334 2.40 18.81 19.30
C ASN A 334 2.72 18.23 17.91
N LEU A 335 2.02 17.16 17.52
CA LEU A 335 2.17 16.55 16.20
C LEU A 335 1.32 17.31 15.18
N PRO A 336 1.72 17.32 13.90
CA PRO A 336 0.85 17.78 12.83
C PRO A 336 -0.38 16.88 12.67
N VAL A 337 -1.48 17.46 12.18
CA VAL A 337 -2.71 16.74 11.87
C VAL A 337 -2.46 15.78 10.69
N ALA A 338 -3.01 14.57 10.77
CA ALA A 338 -2.93 13.58 9.69
C ALA A 338 -3.44 14.15 8.37
N ILE A 339 -2.70 13.84 7.30
CA ILE A 339 -2.96 14.35 5.94
C ILE A 339 -4.34 13.93 5.46
N THR A 340 -5.08 14.90 4.93
CA THR A 340 -6.48 14.74 4.57
C THR A 340 -6.66 14.38 3.09
N VAL A 341 -7.87 13.96 2.71
CA VAL A 341 -8.23 13.78 1.29
C VAL A 341 -8.06 15.11 0.54
N ARG A 342 -8.34 16.25 1.17
CA ARG A 342 -8.17 17.57 0.55
C ARG A 342 -6.72 17.86 0.19
N ASP A 343 -5.81 17.61 1.12
CA ASP A 343 -4.37 17.80 0.88
C ASP A 343 -3.87 16.89 -0.25
N ALA A 344 -4.42 15.68 -0.33
CA ALA A 344 -3.96 14.63 -1.23
C ALA A 344 -4.49 14.73 -2.66
N ILE A 345 -5.76 15.14 -2.85
CA ILE A 345 -6.38 15.12 -4.19
C ILE A 345 -7.13 16.41 -4.54
N GLY A 346 -7.27 17.36 -3.61
CA GLY A 346 -8.10 18.55 -3.79
C GLY A 346 -7.61 19.52 -4.87
N SER A 347 -6.33 19.44 -5.24
CA SER A 347 -5.74 20.24 -6.31
C SER A 347 -5.90 19.60 -7.70
N LEU A 348 -6.13 18.28 -7.78
CA LEU A 348 -6.17 17.56 -9.06
C LEU A 348 -7.35 18.00 -9.95
N PRO A 349 -7.21 17.89 -11.30
CA PRO A 349 -8.27 18.27 -12.24
C PRO A 349 -9.58 17.51 -11.98
N GLU A 350 -10.70 18.20 -12.08
CA GLU A 350 -12.00 17.55 -12.01
C GLU A 350 -12.23 16.62 -13.21
N LEU A 351 -12.98 15.55 -12.98
CA LEU A 351 -13.30 14.56 -14.00
C LEU A 351 -14.79 14.22 -13.98
N GLU A 352 -15.35 14.01 -15.17
CA GLU A 352 -16.66 13.39 -15.31
C GLU A 352 -16.61 11.88 -15.02
N ASN A 353 -17.77 11.28 -14.75
CA ASN A 353 -17.91 9.85 -14.60
C ASN A 353 -17.47 9.10 -15.88
N GLY A 354 -16.44 8.26 -15.77
CA GLY A 354 -15.85 7.56 -16.91
C GLY A 354 -14.91 8.40 -17.78
N GLY A 355 -14.57 9.62 -17.34
CA GLY A 355 -13.65 10.52 -18.03
C GLY A 355 -12.19 10.32 -17.62
N GLY A 356 -11.37 11.29 -18.02
CA GLY A 356 -9.93 11.35 -17.72
C GLY A 356 -9.05 10.80 -18.84
N SER A 357 -7.75 10.83 -18.62
CA SER A 357 -6.74 10.40 -19.60
C SER A 357 -5.54 9.73 -18.93
N LEU A 358 -4.81 8.93 -19.70
CA LEU A 358 -3.58 8.29 -19.23
C LEU A 358 -2.46 9.29 -18.98
N GLU A 359 -2.48 10.41 -19.71
CA GLU A 359 -1.57 11.53 -19.57
C GLU A 359 -2.36 12.83 -19.81
N MET A 360 -2.14 13.83 -18.98
CA MET A 360 -2.62 15.19 -19.19
C MET A 360 -1.68 16.23 -18.59
N ASP A 361 -1.75 17.44 -19.13
CA ASP A 361 -1.12 18.60 -18.51
C ASP A 361 -1.97 19.08 -17.34
N TYR A 362 -1.29 19.45 -16.25
CA TYR A 362 -1.90 19.88 -15.02
C TYR A 362 -1.02 20.93 -14.35
N GLU A 363 -1.65 21.98 -13.84
CA GLU A 363 -1.02 23.02 -13.03
C GLU A 363 -1.89 23.26 -11.79
N PRO A 364 -1.38 22.97 -10.57
CA PRO A 364 -2.13 23.20 -9.34
C PRO A 364 -2.40 24.70 -9.16
N VAL A 365 -3.66 25.08 -8.96
CA VAL A 365 -4.02 26.49 -8.64
C VAL A 365 -3.45 26.89 -7.28
N GLN A 366 -3.47 25.97 -6.31
CA GLN A 366 -2.88 26.15 -4.98
C GLN A 366 -2.36 24.79 -4.49
N ALA A 367 -1.05 24.58 -4.57
CA ALA A 367 -0.41 23.35 -4.13
C ALA A 367 -0.30 23.32 -2.59
N SER A 368 -0.81 22.25 -1.97
CA SER A 368 -0.55 21.95 -0.57
C SER A 368 0.92 21.54 -0.34
N ALA A 369 1.37 21.44 0.92
CA ALA A 369 2.69 20.86 1.20
C ALA A 369 2.78 19.40 0.70
N TYR A 370 1.67 18.65 0.81
CA TYR A 370 1.59 17.28 0.30
C TYR A 370 1.65 17.22 -1.22
N ASP A 371 1.05 18.18 -1.92
CA ASP A 371 1.17 18.30 -3.37
C ASP A 371 2.63 18.39 -3.79
N ARG A 372 3.36 19.32 -3.18
CA ARG A 372 4.79 19.55 -3.46
C ARG A 372 5.65 18.32 -3.15
N LEU A 373 5.31 17.55 -2.11
CA LEU A 373 5.92 16.25 -1.86
C LEU A 373 5.64 15.24 -2.99
N MET A 374 4.37 15.10 -3.41
CA MET A 374 4.01 14.15 -4.48
C MET A 374 4.59 14.53 -5.85
N TYR A 375 4.90 15.81 -6.07
CA TYR A 375 5.56 16.29 -7.28
C TYR A 375 7.08 16.05 -7.28
N GLY A 376 7.65 15.69 -6.13
CA GLY A 376 9.10 15.58 -5.94
C GLY A 376 9.80 16.93 -5.75
N GLU A 377 9.06 17.99 -5.41
CA GLU A 377 9.65 19.30 -5.08
C GLU A 377 10.22 19.32 -3.66
N LEU A 378 9.61 18.57 -2.74
CA LEU A 378 10.03 18.46 -1.33
C LEU A 378 10.49 17.05 -1.01
N THR A 379 11.50 16.94 -0.14
CA THR A 379 11.75 15.71 0.62
C THR A 379 10.66 15.52 1.69
N PHE A 380 10.60 14.33 2.30
CA PHE A 380 9.65 14.13 3.40
C PHE A 380 9.97 15.01 4.61
N GLU A 381 11.24 15.23 4.92
CA GLU A 381 11.68 16.07 6.04
C GLU A 381 11.27 17.54 5.81
N GLU A 382 11.45 18.05 4.60
CA GLU A 382 11.01 19.40 4.23
C GLU A 382 9.49 19.52 4.29
N PHE A 383 8.77 18.53 3.77
CA PHE A 383 7.32 18.44 3.88
C PHE A 383 6.84 18.45 5.33
N TYR A 384 7.44 17.62 6.19
CA TYR A 384 7.06 17.52 7.59
C TYR A 384 7.30 18.82 8.36
N ASN A 385 8.40 19.52 8.07
CA ASN A 385 8.74 20.79 8.72
C ASN A 385 7.85 21.97 8.31
N LEU A 386 7.05 21.84 7.25
CA LEU A 386 6.10 22.87 6.81
C LEU A 386 4.72 22.78 7.49
N LEU A 387 4.47 21.71 8.25
CA LEU A 387 3.21 21.45 8.95
C LEU A 387 3.31 21.85 10.42
#